data_AF-A0A9X4LCX0-F1
#
_entry.id   AF-A0A9X4LCX0-F1
#
_cell.length_a   1.000
_cell.length_b   1.000
_cell.length_c   1.000
_cell.angle_alpha   90.00
_cell.angle_beta   90.00
_cell.angle_gamma   90.00
#
_symmetry.space_group_name_H-M   'P 1'
#
loop_
_entity.id
_entity.type
_entity.pdbx_description
1 polymer ?
#
loop_
_entity_poly.entity_id
_entity_poly.type
_entity_poly.pdbx_seq_one_letter_code
_entity_poly.pdbx_strand_id
1 'polypeptide(L)'
;MAEETSYFWLNCGYNRWNHNELLVGQTTLFESGAQFNPSQGFRSFKQAKVGDRVIFYQVQMDTGLLGLGEITSVQTGAQNKIRVHFQLQEQLKPLTADYLKRSEQLEFRMRNMKETLFNQMTQDEFELIVSLGKGETKIPRYFFISEEQEFEPESYNTIYTHTYNGIKRNGYHFYTQLEIGDQLIFYNKNRDQSVIGIGEVSKHIHEKAPRPGRTNSTAIEVYFEKEIDPVSLGTLNKHPKLKNLYYLQENAKQAIASMSKTQFEAIREISENDGVKSQFEAVKSEQMIDEHSEDLKPFILLVVDRGEGLKAAEDLLQKTNAKPVITSGHPDFSEDMLYGKYLPNETGALYYREGFITNLMPRKDKSYLVIDNFNRIDPDIFQTYINVLEGYEVTLPRYNRDGSMVKWSRKKESFYHFNPNWHIVGITYDDLNEIKQKYTEQFLKYTRIVKVNQD
;
A
#
# COMPACT_ATOMS: atom_id res chain seq x y z
N MET A 1 -16.25 -19.95 -39.31
CA MET A 1 -16.06 -19.82 -37.86
C MET A 1 -14.59 -20.12 -37.61
N ALA A 2 -13.77 -19.13 -37.29
CA ALA A 2 -12.39 -19.42 -36.88
C ALA A 2 -12.47 -20.17 -35.55
N GLU A 3 -11.88 -21.36 -35.48
CA GLU A 3 -11.75 -22.04 -34.19
C GLU A 3 -10.95 -21.14 -33.25
N GLU A 4 -11.49 -20.93 -32.05
CA GLU A 4 -10.86 -20.11 -31.02
C GLU A 4 -9.52 -20.73 -30.62
N THR A 5 -8.42 -20.07 -31.02
CA THR A 5 -7.05 -20.52 -30.75
C THR A 5 -6.80 -20.50 -29.25
N SER A 6 -6.37 -21.64 -28.69
CA SER A 6 -5.97 -21.73 -27.29
C SER A 6 -4.46 -21.53 -27.13
N TYR A 7 -4.08 -21.01 -25.96
CA TYR A 7 -2.70 -20.67 -25.64
C TYR A 7 -2.22 -21.51 -24.46
N PHE A 8 -0.99 -22.01 -24.54
CA PHE A 8 -0.45 -22.92 -23.55
C PHE A 8 1.01 -22.61 -23.17
N TRP A 9 1.37 -23.08 -21.97
CA TRP A 9 2.72 -23.13 -21.45
C TRP A 9 3.14 -24.59 -21.27
N LEU A 10 4.31 -24.94 -21.79
CA LEU A 10 4.89 -26.27 -21.70
C LEU A 10 6.25 -26.22 -21.02
N ASN A 11 6.32 -26.82 -19.83
CA ASN A 11 7.57 -27.09 -19.13
C ASN A 11 8.31 -28.24 -19.82
N CYS A 12 9.52 -28.02 -20.32
CA CYS A 12 10.34 -29.03 -20.98
C CYS A 12 11.70 -29.21 -20.29
N GLY A 13 12.21 -30.44 -20.30
CA GLY A 13 13.58 -30.73 -19.87
C GLY A 13 14.60 -30.35 -20.96
N TYR A 14 15.86 -30.15 -20.57
CA TYR A 14 16.95 -29.76 -21.47
C TYR A 14 17.11 -30.76 -22.63
N ASN A 15 17.07 -32.07 -22.31
CA ASN A 15 17.28 -33.15 -23.28
C ASN A 15 16.12 -33.38 -24.25
N ARG A 16 15.04 -32.56 -24.20
CA ARG A 16 13.92 -32.65 -25.14
C ARG A 16 14.21 -32.01 -26.49
N TRP A 17 15.26 -31.20 -26.55
CA TRP A 17 15.68 -30.46 -27.71
C TRP A 17 17.13 -30.79 -28.05
N ASN A 18 17.44 -30.84 -29.34
CA ASN A 18 18.82 -30.98 -29.78
C ASN A 18 19.46 -29.59 -29.85
N HIS A 19 20.14 -29.19 -28.77
CA HIS A 19 20.83 -27.89 -28.67
C HIS A 19 22.06 -27.77 -29.57
N ASN A 20 22.50 -28.87 -30.22
CA ASN A 20 23.59 -28.84 -31.19
C ASN A 20 23.09 -28.52 -32.62
N GLU A 21 21.78 -28.45 -32.82
CA GLU A 21 21.13 -28.10 -34.08
C GLU A 21 20.28 -26.85 -33.90
N LEU A 22 19.81 -26.29 -35.02
CA LEU A 22 18.85 -25.20 -34.98
C LEU A 22 17.58 -25.68 -34.25
N LEU A 23 17.20 -25.00 -33.17
CA LEU A 23 16.00 -25.39 -32.39
C LEU A 23 14.71 -25.14 -33.17
N VAL A 24 14.68 -24.07 -33.97
CA VAL A 24 13.53 -23.73 -34.81
C VAL A 24 13.28 -24.85 -35.82
N GLY A 25 12.04 -25.31 -35.88
CA GLY A 25 11.59 -26.42 -36.72
C GLY A 25 11.63 -27.79 -36.04
N GLN A 26 12.35 -27.94 -34.92
CA GLN A 26 12.35 -29.19 -34.17
C GLN A 26 10.97 -29.50 -33.59
N THR A 27 10.66 -30.79 -33.47
CA THR A 27 9.40 -31.27 -32.91
C THR A 27 9.62 -32.14 -31.69
N THR A 28 8.69 -32.08 -30.74
CA THR A 28 8.73 -32.90 -29.53
C THR A 28 7.36 -33.49 -29.22
N LEU A 29 7.34 -34.65 -28.56
CA LEU A 29 6.14 -35.42 -28.23
C LEU A 29 5.97 -35.50 -26.71
N PHE A 30 4.78 -35.17 -26.23
CA PHE A 30 4.37 -35.45 -24.85
C PHE A 30 3.13 -36.33 -24.80
N GLU A 31 3.10 -37.25 -23.84
CA GLU A 31 1.98 -38.14 -23.56
C GLU A 31 1.42 -37.82 -22.17
N SER A 32 0.10 -37.80 -22.01
CA SER A 32 -0.59 -37.41 -20.77
C SER A 32 -0.46 -38.39 -19.59
N GLY A 33 0.31 -39.48 -19.71
CA GLY A 33 0.38 -40.60 -18.75
C GLY A 33 1.68 -40.76 -17.96
N ALA A 34 2.71 -39.94 -18.18
CA ALA A 34 4.02 -40.05 -17.55
C ALA A 34 4.20 -39.04 -16.38
N GLN A 35 4.15 -39.52 -15.13
CA GLN A 35 4.52 -38.75 -13.91
C GLN A 35 3.89 -37.33 -13.83
N PHE A 36 2.55 -37.23 -13.84
CA PHE A 36 1.84 -35.95 -13.70
C PHE A 36 0.99 -35.89 -12.44
N ASN A 37 0.74 -34.67 -11.94
CA ASN A 37 -0.44 -34.40 -11.12
C ASN A 37 -1.69 -34.61 -12.01
N PRO A 38 -2.55 -35.61 -11.72
CA PRO A 38 -3.62 -36.05 -12.64
C PRO A 38 -4.70 -35.01 -12.94
N SER A 39 -4.82 -33.96 -12.11
CA SER A 39 -5.99 -33.08 -12.11
C SER A 39 -5.94 -31.93 -13.12
N GLN A 40 -4.77 -31.30 -13.32
CA GLN A 40 -4.64 -30.09 -14.15
C GLN A 40 -3.98 -30.35 -15.52
N GLY A 41 -2.83 -31.04 -15.54
CA GLY A 41 -2.13 -31.32 -16.81
C GLY A 41 -3.00 -32.11 -17.79
N PHE A 42 -3.71 -33.12 -17.30
CA PHE A 42 -4.61 -33.95 -18.12
C PHE A 42 -5.76 -33.18 -18.76
N ARG A 43 -6.25 -32.10 -18.14
CA ARG A 43 -7.29 -31.24 -18.72
C ARG A 43 -6.77 -30.42 -19.90
N SER A 44 -5.57 -29.83 -19.76
CA SER A 44 -4.92 -29.10 -20.86
C SER A 44 -4.69 -30.01 -22.08
N PHE A 45 -4.24 -31.25 -21.84
CA PHE A 45 -4.09 -32.24 -22.91
C PHE A 45 -5.41 -32.58 -23.62
N LYS A 46 -6.54 -32.62 -22.90
CA LYS A 46 -7.86 -32.84 -23.50
C LYS A 46 -8.37 -31.70 -24.36
N GLN A 47 -7.95 -30.47 -24.06
CA GLN A 47 -8.39 -29.26 -24.74
C GLN A 47 -7.51 -28.89 -25.93
N ALA A 48 -6.29 -29.40 -25.97
CA ALA A 48 -5.33 -29.17 -27.05
C ALA A 48 -5.89 -29.56 -28.42
N LYS A 49 -5.74 -28.65 -29.39
CA LYS A 49 -6.06 -28.83 -30.80
C LYS A 49 -4.88 -28.47 -31.67
N VAL A 50 -4.88 -28.96 -32.91
CA VAL A 50 -3.90 -28.56 -33.93
C VAL A 50 -4.05 -27.06 -34.21
N GLY A 51 -2.94 -26.34 -34.27
CA GLY A 51 -2.89 -24.88 -34.46
C GLY A 51 -2.88 -24.06 -33.17
N ASP A 52 -3.12 -24.67 -32.01
CA ASP A 52 -2.99 -23.99 -30.72
C ASP A 52 -1.54 -23.58 -30.46
N ARG A 53 -1.37 -22.45 -29.77
CA ARG A 53 -0.07 -21.79 -29.57
C ARG A 53 0.55 -22.18 -28.25
N VAL A 54 1.87 -22.39 -28.24
CA VAL A 54 2.58 -22.92 -27.08
C VAL A 54 3.87 -22.15 -26.81
N ILE A 55 4.07 -21.74 -25.56
CA ILE A 55 5.36 -21.27 -25.04
C ILE A 55 6.11 -22.45 -24.45
N PHE A 56 7.38 -22.60 -24.82
CA PHE A 56 8.29 -23.61 -24.29
C PHE A 56 9.16 -23.00 -23.19
N TYR A 57 9.12 -23.58 -22.00
CA TYR A 57 9.92 -23.15 -20.86
C TYR A 57 10.81 -24.28 -20.35
N GLN A 58 12.12 -24.05 -20.30
CA GLN A 58 13.09 -25.05 -19.92
C GLN A 58 13.35 -25.02 -18.41
N VAL A 59 12.96 -26.10 -17.72
CA VAL A 59 12.99 -26.17 -16.24
C VAL A 59 14.31 -26.72 -15.66
N GLN A 60 15.14 -27.35 -16.48
CA GLN A 60 16.43 -27.89 -16.05
C GLN A 60 17.56 -26.90 -16.36
N MET A 61 18.59 -26.86 -15.52
CA MET A 61 19.78 -26.00 -15.69
C MET A 61 19.46 -24.48 -15.67
N ASP A 62 18.35 -24.06 -15.05
CA ASP A 62 17.91 -22.65 -14.93
C ASP A 62 17.88 -21.85 -16.24
N THR A 63 17.56 -22.54 -17.34
CA THR A 63 17.70 -22.01 -18.71
C THR A 63 16.54 -21.12 -19.16
N GLY A 64 15.39 -21.18 -18.49
CA GLY A 64 14.31 -20.20 -18.68
C GLY A 64 13.49 -20.40 -19.97
N LEU A 65 12.93 -19.30 -20.47
CA LEU A 65 12.10 -19.25 -21.68
C LEU A 65 12.89 -19.70 -22.92
N LEU A 66 12.41 -20.71 -23.64
CA LEU A 66 13.11 -21.26 -24.80
C LEU A 66 12.61 -20.65 -26.11
N GLY A 67 11.29 -20.56 -26.26
CA GLY A 67 10.69 -20.21 -27.54
C GLY A 67 9.17 -20.31 -27.53
N LEU A 68 8.59 -20.09 -28.69
CA LEU A 68 7.17 -20.30 -28.95
C LEU A 68 6.97 -21.16 -30.21
N GLY A 69 5.80 -21.76 -30.32
CA GLY A 69 5.41 -22.52 -31.48
C GLY A 69 3.97 -22.98 -31.39
N GLU A 70 3.69 -24.16 -31.92
CA GLU A 70 2.33 -24.64 -32.08
C GLU A 70 2.19 -26.15 -31.89
N ILE A 71 0.95 -26.58 -31.70
CA ILE A 71 0.55 -27.98 -31.71
C ILE A 71 0.31 -28.43 -33.15
N THR A 72 1.04 -29.43 -33.60
CA THR A 72 0.97 -29.95 -34.98
C THR A 72 0.16 -31.23 -35.11
N SER A 73 -0.01 -31.97 -34.02
CA SER A 73 -0.79 -33.22 -34.02
C SER A 73 -1.28 -33.58 -32.63
N VAL A 74 -2.54 -34.03 -32.52
CA VAL A 74 -3.14 -34.55 -31.29
C VAL A 74 -3.74 -35.92 -31.58
N GLN A 75 -3.33 -36.93 -30.81
CA GLN A 75 -3.79 -38.31 -30.97
C GLN A 75 -4.28 -38.85 -29.64
N THR A 76 -5.48 -39.45 -29.62
CA THR A 76 -5.97 -40.19 -28.45
C THR A 76 -5.73 -41.68 -28.66
N GLY A 77 -4.84 -42.25 -27.85
CA GLY A 77 -4.49 -43.67 -27.85
C GLY A 77 -5.39 -44.52 -26.96
N ALA A 78 -5.11 -45.82 -26.92
CA ALA A 78 -5.77 -46.76 -26.01
C ALA A 78 -5.59 -46.32 -24.54
N GLN A 79 -6.62 -46.56 -23.71
CA GLN A 79 -6.68 -46.17 -22.29
C GLN A 79 -6.76 -44.64 -22.02
N ASN A 80 -7.34 -43.85 -22.91
CA ASN A 80 -7.48 -42.38 -22.77
C ASN A 80 -6.14 -41.62 -22.62
N LYS A 81 -5.05 -42.19 -23.13
CA LYS A 81 -3.76 -41.50 -23.21
C LYS A 81 -3.76 -40.55 -24.40
N ILE A 82 -3.45 -39.28 -24.17
CA ILE A 82 -3.39 -38.26 -25.22
C ILE A 82 -1.92 -37.97 -25.53
N ARG A 83 -1.59 -38.02 -26.82
CA ARG A 83 -0.27 -37.72 -27.38
C ARG A 83 -0.35 -36.43 -28.17
N VAL A 84 0.51 -35.48 -27.85
CA VAL A 84 0.53 -34.16 -28.49
C VAL A 84 1.93 -33.91 -29.04
N HIS A 85 2.01 -33.60 -30.33
CA HIS A 85 3.22 -33.14 -30.99
C HIS A 85 3.23 -31.63 -31.02
N PHE A 86 4.39 -31.08 -30.67
CA PHE A 86 4.65 -29.66 -30.65
C PHE A 86 5.80 -29.36 -31.61
N GLN A 87 5.75 -28.22 -32.28
CA GLN A 87 6.85 -27.71 -33.09
C GLN A 87 7.29 -26.35 -32.56
N LEU A 88 8.61 -26.14 -32.41
CA LEU A 88 9.16 -24.83 -32.06
C LEU A 88 9.30 -23.99 -33.32
N GLN A 89 8.67 -22.82 -33.35
CA GLN A 89 8.65 -21.93 -34.52
C GLN A 89 9.58 -20.73 -34.37
N GLU A 90 9.77 -20.25 -33.15
CA GLU A 90 10.59 -19.08 -32.87
C GLU A 90 11.33 -19.25 -31.54
N GLN A 91 12.60 -18.86 -31.49
CA GLN A 91 13.38 -18.80 -30.26
C GLN A 91 13.11 -17.48 -29.53
N LEU A 92 13.06 -17.54 -28.20
CA LEU A 92 12.90 -16.37 -27.34
C LEU A 92 14.13 -16.22 -26.44
N LYS A 93 14.35 -15.02 -25.89
CA LYS A 93 15.40 -14.77 -24.90
C LYS A 93 15.17 -15.65 -23.67
N PRO A 94 16.24 -16.20 -23.06
CA PRO A 94 16.15 -17.06 -21.88
C PRO A 94 15.76 -16.26 -20.63
N LEU A 95 14.47 -16.00 -20.47
CA LEU A 95 13.91 -15.32 -19.31
C LEU A 95 13.53 -16.34 -18.24
N THR A 96 14.02 -16.14 -17.01
CA THR A 96 13.71 -17.03 -15.89
C THR A 96 12.29 -16.78 -15.37
N ALA A 97 11.70 -17.78 -14.72
CA ALA A 97 10.41 -17.63 -14.04
C ALA A 97 10.46 -16.50 -12.98
N ASP A 98 11.60 -16.30 -12.32
CA ASP A 98 11.75 -15.22 -11.33
C ASP A 98 11.82 -13.84 -11.98
N TYR A 99 12.29 -13.72 -13.22
CA TYR A 99 12.12 -12.51 -14.02
C TYR A 99 10.65 -12.28 -14.35
N LEU A 100 9.96 -13.29 -14.91
CA LEU A 100 8.56 -13.17 -15.33
C LEU A 100 7.60 -12.82 -14.19
N LYS A 101 7.83 -13.38 -12.98
CA LYS A 101 7.07 -13.05 -11.76
C LYS A 101 7.10 -11.59 -11.35
N ARG A 102 8.05 -10.79 -11.86
CA ARG A 102 8.11 -9.35 -11.59
C ARG A 102 6.93 -8.60 -12.21
N SER A 103 6.28 -9.17 -13.23
CA SER A 103 5.05 -8.65 -13.80
C SER A 103 3.87 -9.05 -12.90
N GLU A 104 3.09 -8.07 -12.44
CA GLU A 104 1.86 -8.31 -11.65
C GLU A 104 0.87 -9.21 -12.41
N GLN A 105 0.79 -9.07 -13.74
CA GLN A 105 -0.09 -9.90 -14.58
C GLN A 105 0.36 -11.37 -14.62
N LEU A 106 1.66 -11.64 -14.52
CA LEU A 106 2.21 -12.99 -14.62
C LEU A 106 2.53 -13.61 -13.26
N GLU A 107 2.58 -12.84 -12.18
CA GLU A 107 3.04 -13.30 -10.87
C GLU A 107 2.25 -14.52 -10.38
N PHE A 108 0.92 -14.39 -10.33
CA PHE A 108 0.03 -15.47 -9.91
C PHE A 108 0.19 -16.71 -10.81
N ARG A 109 0.27 -16.49 -12.12
CA ARG A 109 0.41 -17.56 -13.11
C ARG A 109 1.71 -18.34 -12.92
N MET A 110 2.83 -17.63 -12.85
CA MET A 110 4.17 -18.20 -12.69
C MET A 110 4.38 -18.86 -11.33
N ARG A 111 3.67 -18.44 -10.28
CA ARG A 111 3.67 -19.13 -8.98
C ARG A 111 2.96 -20.49 -9.05
N ASN A 112 1.85 -20.56 -9.77
CA ASN A 112 0.99 -21.75 -9.80
C ASN A 112 1.37 -22.79 -10.88
N MET A 113 2.14 -22.41 -11.90
CA MET A 113 2.53 -23.30 -13.01
C MET A 113 3.73 -24.23 -12.72
N LYS A 114 4.43 -24.04 -11.60
CA LYS A 114 5.74 -24.70 -11.36
C LYS A 114 5.69 -26.22 -11.30
N GLU A 115 4.53 -26.82 -11.04
CA GLU A 115 4.40 -28.25 -10.79
C GLU A 115 3.77 -29.03 -11.96
N THR A 116 3.19 -28.34 -12.93
CA THR A 116 2.40 -28.92 -14.01
C THR A 116 3.14 -28.81 -15.34
N LEU A 117 3.22 -29.91 -16.08
CA LEU A 117 3.93 -29.95 -17.36
C LEU A 117 3.30 -28.98 -18.39
N PHE A 118 1.97 -29.01 -18.51
CA PHE A 118 1.25 -28.38 -19.60
C PHE A 118 0.04 -27.60 -19.06
N ASN A 119 0.05 -26.30 -19.26
CA ASN A 119 -0.90 -25.37 -18.63
C ASN A 119 -1.55 -24.47 -19.68
N GLN A 120 -2.87 -24.35 -19.63
CA GLN A 120 -3.56 -23.33 -20.42
C GLN A 120 -3.31 -21.93 -19.86
N MET A 121 -3.21 -20.97 -20.76
CA MET A 121 -3.00 -19.54 -20.50
C MET A 121 -4.05 -18.71 -21.23
N THR A 122 -4.24 -17.49 -20.76
CA THR A 122 -4.98 -16.48 -21.50
C THR A 122 -4.12 -15.93 -22.65
N GLN A 123 -4.78 -15.37 -23.67
CA GLN A 123 -4.10 -14.71 -24.78
C GLN A 123 -3.20 -13.57 -24.30
N ASP A 124 -3.70 -12.71 -23.41
CA ASP A 124 -2.94 -11.56 -22.90
C ASP A 124 -1.65 -11.98 -22.16
N GLU A 125 -1.72 -13.03 -21.34
CA GLU A 125 -0.54 -13.56 -20.66
C GLU A 125 0.47 -14.15 -21.67
N PHE A 126 -0.02 -14.82 -22.72
CA PHE A 126 0.82 -15.39 -23.77
C PHE A 126 1.54 -14.30 -24.56
N GLU A 127 0.79 -13.31 -25.05
CA GLU A 127 1.33 -12.19 -25.85
C GLU A 127 2.36 -11.38 -25.06
N LEU A 128 2.10 -11.13 -23.78
CA LEU A 128 3.05 -10.45 -22.90
C LEU A 128 4.37 -11.23 -22.79
N ILE A 129 4.33 -12.54 -22.54
CA ILE A 129 5.55 -13.37 -22.42
C ILE A 129 6.32 -13.41 -23.74
N VAL A 130 5.62 -13.50 -24.87
CA VAL A 130 6.24 -13.46 -26.20
C VAL A 130 6.94 -12.13 -26.42
N SER A 131 6.26 -11.00 -26.17
CA SER A 131 6.84 -9.66 -26.30
C SER A 131 8.08 -9.46 -25.41
N LEU A 132 8.03 -9.94 -24.16
CA LEU A 132 9.19 -9.96 -23.25
C LEU A 132 10.33 -10.84 -23.80
N GLY A 133 10.00 -12.03 -24.31
CA GLY A 133 10.95 -12.98 -24.87
C GLY A 133 11.62 -12.47 -26.15
N LYS A 134 10.90 -11.72 -27.00
CA LYS A 134 11.48 -11.02 -28.15
C LYS A 134 12.31 -9.81 -27.72
N GLY A 135 12.04 -9.29 -26.54
CA GLY A 135 12.67 -8.10 -25.99
C GLY A 135 12.13 -6.80 -26.60
N GLU A 136 10.94 -6.86 -27.18
CA GLU A 136 10.17 -5.70 -27.67
C GLU A 136 9.66 -4.88 -26.48
N THR A 137 9.38 -5.55 -25.36
CA THR A 137 9.02 -4.93 -24.08
C THR A 137 9.94 -5.40 -22.97
N LYS A 138 10.08 -4.60 -21.91
CA LYS A 138 10.71 -4.99 -20.65
C LYS A 138 9.72 -4.84 -19.50
N ILE A 139 9.87 -5.67 -18.47
CA ILE A 139 9.11 -5.48 -17.23
C ILE A 139 9.67 -4.23 -16.53
N PRO A 140 8.86 -3.17 -16.34
CA PRO A 140 9.33 -1.98 -15.65
C PRO A 140 9.68 -2.32 -14.20
N ARG A 141 10.75 -1.71 -13.69
CA ARG A 141 11.19 -1.88 -12.30
C ARG A 141 11.19 -0.55 -11.62
N TYR A 142 10.80 -0.56 -10.36
CA TYR A 142 10.55 0.63 -9.58
C TYR A 142 11.42 0.60 -8.34
N PHE A 143 12.11 1.71 -8.08
CA PHE A 143 12.96 1.86 -6.91
C PHE A 143 12.66 3.17 -6.20
N PHE A 144 12.84 3.14 -4.90
CA PHE A 144 12.78 4.30 -4.02
C PHE A 144 14.20 4.69 -3.66
N ILE A 145 14.56 5.96 -3.83
CA ILE A 145 15.89 6.47 -3.49
C ILE A 145 15.79 7.58 -2.46
N SER A 146 16.56 7.46 -1.38
CA SER A 146 16.58 8.41 -0.27
C SER A 146 17.89 9.20 -0.31
N GLU A 147 17.76 10.49 -0.56
CA GLU A 147 18.88 11.42 -0.69
C GLU A 147 18.71 12.65 0.19
N GLU A 148 19.81 13.39 0.32
CA GLU A 148 19.89 14.66 1.03
C GLU A 148 20.20 15.82 0.07
N GLN A 149 20.61 15.51 -1.17
CA GLN A 149 20.85 16.50 -2.20
C GLN A 149 19.54 16.99 -2.81
N GLU A 150 19.55 18.23 -3.28
CA GLU A 150 18.48 18.79 -4.12
C GLU A 150 18.61 18.27 -5.56
N PHE A 151 17.49 18.25 -6.27
CA PHE A 151 17.41 17.81 -7.66
C PHE A 151 16.70 18.90 -8.47
N GLU A 152 17.25 19.24 -9.64
CA GLU A 152 16.59 20.14 -10.59
C GLU A 152 15.78 19.32 -11.60
N PRO A 153 14.56 19.73 -11.97
CA PRO A 153 13.80 19.13 -13.07
C PRO A 153 14.63 18.99 -14.36
N GLU A 154 14.38 17.92 -15.12
CA GLU A 154 15.03 17.62 -16.40
C GLU A 154 16.57 17.59 -16.35
N SER A 155 17.16 17.11 -15.24
CA SER A 155 18.62 17.13 -15.03
C SER A 155 19.23 15.77 -14.71
N TYR A 156 20.48 15.58 -15.11
CA TYR A 156 21.28 14.41 -14.77
C TYR A 156 22.03 14.61 -13.46
N ASN A 157 21.85 13.67 -12.54
CA ASN A 157 22.37 13.75 -11.19
C ASN A 157 23.22 12.52 -10.86
N THR A 158 24.32 12.75 -10.14
CA THR A 158 25.19 11.67 -9.67
C THR A 158 24.77 11.22 -8.30
N ILE A 159 24.53 9.93 -8.11
CA ILE A 159 24.29 9.34 -6.80
C ILE A 159 25.40 8.34 -6.48
N TYR A 160 26.15 8.63 -5.43
CA TYR A 160 27.22 7.75 -4.98
C TYR A 160 26.68 6.54 -4.22
N THR A 161 27.25 5.36 -4.47
CA THR A 161 26.81 4.09 -3.87
C THR A 161 27.44 3.82 -2.49
N HIS A 162 28.46 4.61 -2.13
CA HIS A 162 29.16 4.55 -0.85
C HIS A 162 29.07 5.89 -0.11
N THR A 163 29.26 5.90 1.21
CA THR A 163 29.45 7.12 2.01
C THR A 163 30.80 7.77 1.70
N TYR A 164 31.06 8.96 2.24
CA TYR A 164 32.33 9.68 2.04
C TYR A 164 33.56 8.85 2.47
N ASN A 165 33.39 8.05 3.53
CA ASN A 165 34.41 7.15 4.08
C ASN A 165 34.50 5.80 3.34
N GLY A 166 33.73 5.60 2.27
CA GLY A 166 33.80 4.39 1.44
C GLY A 166 33.00 3.22 1.98
N ILE A 167 32.12 3.45 2.96
CA ILE A 167 31.20 2.43 3.47
C ILE A 167 30.04 2.30 2.49
N LYS A 168 29.69 1.06 2.10
CA LYS A 168 28.53 0.79 1.25
C LYS A 168 27.27 1.38 1.88
N ARG A 169 26.48 2.13 1.11
CA ARG A 169 25.21 2.67 1.60
C ARG A 169 24.22 1.53 1.85
N ASN A 170 23.32 1.73 2.82
CA ASN A 170 22.27 0.76 3.13
C ASN A 170 21.43 0.46 1.88
N GLY A 171 21.20 -0.82 1.61
CA GLY A 171 20.53 -1.26 0.38
C GLY A 171 21.47 -1.48 -0.81
N TYR A 172 22.80 -1.45 -0.63
CA TYR A 172 23.80 -1.50 -1.71
C TYR A 172 23.54 -2.50 -2.84
N HIS A 173 23.07 -3.71 -2.51
CA HIS A 173 22.73 -4.73 -3.51
C HIS A 173 21.72 -4.26 -4.58
N PHE A 174 20.85 -3.30 -4.28
CA PHE A 174 19.90 -2.77 -5.26
C PHE A 174 20.61 -1.94 -6.31
N TYR A 175 21.65 -1.16 -5.95
CA TYR A 175 22.45 -0.45 -6.94
C TYR A 175 23.05 -1.41 -7.97
N THR A 176 23.49 -2.60 -7.55
CA THR A 176 24.06 -3.61 -8.46
C THR A 176 23.01 -4.28 -9.35
N GLN A 177 21.73 -4.11 -9.05
CA GLN A 177 20.61 -4.68 -9.82
C GLN A 177 20.00 -3.67 -10.80
N LEU A 178 20.28 -2.37 -10.64
CA LEU A 178 19.71 -1.33 -11.49
C LEU A 178 20.09 -1.54 -12.96
N GLU A 179 19.19 -1.25 -13.88
CA GLU A 179 19.46 -1.14 -15.32
C GLU A 179 19.04 0.24 -15.80
N ILE A 180 19.58 0.65 -16.94
CA ILE A 180 19.18 1.90 -17.60
C ILE A 180 17.68 1.83 -17.92
N GLY A 181 16.94 2.88 -17.55
CA GLY A 181 15.48 3.01 -17.70
C GLY A 181 14.66 2.52 -16.50
N ASP A 182 15.30 1.97 -15.45
CA ASP A 182 14.59 1.67 -14.21
C ASP A 182 14.02 2.95 -13.59
N GLN A 183 12.77 2.88 -13.16
CA GLN A 183 12.01 4.03 -12.66
C GLN A 183 12.31 4.29 -11.19
N LEU A 184 12.50 5.56 -10.85
CA LEU A 184 12.92 6.03 -9.54
C LEU A 184 11.88 6.98 -8.95
N ILE A 185 11.61 6.81 -7.65
CA ILE A 185 10.98 7.81 -6.80
C ILE A 185 12.05 8.42 -5.91
N PHE A 186 12.14 9.74 -5.94
CA PHE A 186 13.10 10.52 -5.17
C PHE A 186 12.49 11.00 -3.87
N TYR A 187 13.10 10.61 -2.76
CA TYR A 187 12.76 11.07 -1.43
C TYR A 187 13.91 11.90 -0.86
N ASN A 188 13.59 13.09 -0.38
CA ASN A 188 14.56 14.02 0.18
C ASN A 188 14.36 14.15 1.69
N LYS A 189 15.40 13.79 2.45
CA LYS A 189 15.39 13.85 3.92
C LYS A 189 15.35 15.27 4.47
N ASN A 190 15.83 16.24 3.70
CA ASN A 190 15.91 17.64 4.09
C ASN A 190 14.65 18.44 3.71
N ARG A 191 13.81 17.89 2.82
CA ARG A 191 12.52 18.47 2.40
C ARG A 191 11.37 17.85 3.20
N ASP A 192 11.36 18.09 4.51
CA ASP A 192 10.34 17.59 5.45
C ASP A 192 10.08 16.07 5.35
N GLN A 193 11.13 15.31 4.98
CA GLN A 193 11.03 13.86 4.80
C GLN A 193 9.93 13.49 3.78
N SER A 194 10.02 14.03 2.57
CA SER A 194 9.00 13.88 1.54
C SER A 194 9.55 13.26 0.26
N VAL A 195 8.67 12.56 -0.47
CA VAL A 195 8.90 12.26 -1.89
C VAL A 195 8.75 13.56 -2.66
N ILE A 196 9.74 13.90 -3.49
CA ILE A 196 9.85 15.19 -4.18
C ILE A 196 9.81 15.06 -5.71
N GLY A 197 9.99 13.86 -6.25
CA GLY A 197 10.00 13.72 -7.70
C GLY A 197 10.13 12.30 -8.20
N ILE A 198 10.07 12.19 -9.52
CA ILE A 198 10.25 10.94 -10.25
C ILE A 198 11.34 11.09 -11.30
N GLY A 199 11.88 9.96 -11.73
CA GLY A 199 12.83 9.92 -12.83
C GLY A 199 13.30 8.51 -13.09
N GLU A 200 14.49 8.36 -13.64
CA GLU A 200 15.01 7.07 -14.07
C GLU A 200 16.52 6.93 -13.95
N VAL A 201 16.99 5.69 -13.96
CA VAL A 201 18.43 5.40 -14.04
C VAL A 201 18.91 5.68 -15.46
N SER A 202 19.85 6.61 -15.60
CA SER A 202 20.43 6.96 -16.89
C SER A 202 21.77 6.26 -17.14
N LYS A 203 22.49 5.89 -16.07
CA LYS A 203 23.73 5.13 -16.18
C LYS A 203 23.90 4.17 -15.01
N HIS A 204 24.23 2.94 -15.34
CA HIS A 204 24.55 1.91 -14.36
C HIS A 204 25.82 2.27 -13.53
N ILE A 205 26.10 1.47 -12.50
CA ILE A 205 27.27 1.62 -11.64
C ILE A 205 28.53 1.79 -12.49
N HIS A 206 29.28 2.84 -12.20
CA HIS A 206 30.58 3.13 -12.79
C HIS A 206 31.45 3.92 -11.79
N GLU A 207 32.74 4.01 -12.09
CA GLU A 207 33.68 4.79 -11.29
C GLU A 207 33.84 6.21 -11.87
N LYS A 208 33.75 7.23 -11.00
CA LYS A 208 34.07 8.62 -11.36
C LYS A 208 35.48 8.97 -10.92
N ALA A 209 36.00 10.08 -11.47
CA ALA A 209 37.29 10.62 -11.06
C ALA A 209 37.37 10.79 -9.52
N PRO A 210 38.52 10.51 -8.88
CA PRO A 210 38.71 10.70 -7.44
C PRO A 210 38.34 12.11 -7.01
N ARG A 211 37.55 12.23 -5.93
CA ARG A 211 37.20 13.51 -5.32
C ARG A 211 37.96 13.70 -4.01
N PRO A 212 38.54 14.88 -3.74
CA PRO A 212 39.25 15.15 -2.49
C PRO A 212 38.40 14.82 -1.27
N GLY A 213 38.94 14.02 -0.35
CA GLY A 213 38.28 13.59 0.89
C GLY A 213 37.38 12.37 0.77
N ARG A 214 36.97 11.96 -0.43
CA ARG A 214 36.11 10.79 -0.64
C ARG A 214 36.96 9.56 -0.99
N THR A 215 36.79 8.46 -0.27
CA THR A 215 37.62 7.26 -0.45
C THR A 215 37.15 6.31 -1.56
N ASN A 216 35.89 6.43 -2.01
CA ASN A 216 35.33 5.62 -3.09
C ASN A 216 34.44 6.47 -4.00
N SER A 217 34.72 6.50 -5.30
CA SER A 217 34.00 7.33 -6.28
C SER A 217 33.00 6.56 -7.15
N THR A 218 32.61 5.36 -6.73
CA THR A 218 31.60 4.56 -7.44
C THR A 218 30.22 5.20 -7.31
N ALA A 219 29.54 5.38 -8.43
CA ALA A 219 28.26 6.07 -8.53
C ALA A 219 27.36 5.48 -9.63
N ILE A 220 26.08 5.81 -9.56
CA ILE A 220 25.13 5.73 -10.67
C ILE A 220 24.85 7.15 -11.17
N GLU A 221 24.40 7.29 -12.42
CA GLU A 221 23.75 8.54 -12.86
C GLU A 221 22.25 8.28 -12.97
N VAL A 222 21.48 9.28 -12.57
CA VAL A 222 20.02 9.27 -12.63
C VAL A 222 19.56 10.51 -13.38
N TYR A 223 18.49 10.38 -14.14
CA TYR A 223 17.79 11.52 -14.73
C TYR A 223 16.60 11.84 -13.83
N PHE A 224 16.57 13.05 -13.28
CA PHE A 224 15.42 13.54 -12.53
C PHE A 224 14.47 14.18 -13.53
N GLU A 225 13.33 13.54 -13.78
CA GLU A 225 12.43 13.93 -14.85
C GLU A 225 11.63 15.16 -14.46
N LYS A 226 10.88 15.05 -13.35
CA LYS A 226 10.04 16.13 -12.86
C LYS A 226 9.94 16.13 -11.34
N GLU A 227 9.79 17.33 -10.80
CA GLU A 227 9.33 17.53 -9.44
C GLU A 227 7.84 17.18 -9.36
N ILE A 228 7.42 16.68 -8.21
CA ILE A 228 6.03 16.36 -7.92
C ILE A 228 5.64 17.00 -6.59
N ASP A 229 4.35 17.21 -6.34
CA ASP A 229 3.88 17.79 -5.08
C ASP A 229 4.36 16.94 -3.90
N PRO A 230 5.12 17.52 -2.94
CA PRO A 230 5.83 16.74 -1.93
C PRO A 230 4.92 15.85 -1.09
N VAL A 231 5.16 14.53 -1.12
CA VAL A 231 4.40 13.58 -0.31
C VAL A 231 5.19 13.19 0.93
N SER A 232 4.77 13.71 2.08
CA SER A 232 5.43 13.43 3.36
C SER A 232 5.45 11.96 3.74
N LEU A 233 6.49 11.55 4.49
CA LEU A 233 6.61 10.23 5.11
C LEU A 233 5.36 9.84 5.92
N GLY A 234 4.73 10.82 6.57
CA GLY A 234 3.50 10.61 7.33
C GLY A 234 2.33 10.19 6.45
N THR A 235 2.18 10.80 5.27
CA THR A 235 1.15 10.47 4.28
C THR A 235 1.40 9.09 3.69
N LEU A 236 2.65 8.79 3.30
CA LEU A 236 3.05 7.48 2.77
C LEU A 236 2.73 6.34 3.75
N ASN A 237 3.06 6.50 5.04
CA ASN A 237 2.83 5.49 6.07
C ASN A 237 1.34 5.20 6.36
N LYS A 238 0.44 6.14 6.06
CA LYS A 238 -1.02 5.97 6.24
C LYS A 238 -1.65 5.21 5.08
N HIS A 239 -1.06 5.28 3.88
CA HIS A 239 -1.66 4.72 2.67
C HIS A 239 -1.69 3.18 2.71
N PRO A 240 -2.87 2.52 2.57
CA PRO A 240 -3.02 1.07 2.74
C PRO A 240 -2.09 0.22 1.88
N LYS A 241 -1.82 0.65 0.65
CA LYS A 241 -0.92 -0.06 -0.29
C LYS A 241 0.58 0.15 0.02
N LEU A 242 0.91 1.12 0.87
CA LEU A 242 2.28 1.51 1.23
C LEU A 242 2.68 1.12 2.67
N LYS A 243 1.75 0.57 3.46
CA LYS A 243 1.97 0.15 4.87
C LYS A 243 3.12 -0.82 5.09
N ASN A 244 3.55 -1.53 4.05
CA ASN A 244 4.66 -2.49 4.08
C ASN A 244 5.99 -1.94 3.50
N LEU A 245 6.12 -0.62 3.29
CA LEU A 245 7.43 -0.02 2.99
C LEU A 245 8.31 -0.02 4.26
N TYR A 246 8.88 -1.18 4.57
CA TYR A 246 9.75 -1.41 5.74
C TYR A 246 10.97 -0.46 5.80
N TYR A 247 11.35 0.16 4.68
CA TYR A 247 12.56 0.97 4.50
C TYR A 247 12.48 2.39 5.09
N LEU A 248 11.28 2.80 5.49
CA LEU A 248 10.95 4.15 5.98
C LEU A 248 10.82 4.24 7.51
N GLN A 249 10.98 3.12 8.23
CA GLN A 249 11.01 3.07 9.69
C GLN A 249 12.43 3.36 10.20
N GLU A 250 12.53 4.02 11.37
CA GLU A 250 13.80 4.59 11.90
C GLU A 250 14.98 3.61 11.97
N ASN A 251 14.71 2.31 12.13
CA ASN A 251 15.72 1.27 12.29
C ASN A 251 16.24 0.71 10.95
N ALA A 252 15.61 1.05 9.81
CA ALA A 252 15.82 0.40 8.51
C ALA A 252 16.18 1.37 7.38
N LYS A 253 16.62 2.61 7.66
CA LYS A 253 16.90 3.70 6.69
C LYS A 253 17.77 3.23 5.51
N GLN A 254 17.16 2.67 4.47
CA GLN A 254 17.85 2.27 3.24
C GLN A 254 18.03 3.50 2.36
N ALA A 255 19.20 3.61 1.73
CA ALA A 255 19.43 4.67 0.74
C ALA A 255 18.71 4.37 -0.57
N ILE A 256 18.48 3.09 -0.87
CA ILE A 256 17.74 2.62 -2.02
C ILE A 256 16.97 1.37 -1.65
N ALA A 257 15.76 1.22 -2.19
CA ALA A 257 14.95 0.01 -2.05
C ALA A 257 14.14 -0.27 -3.32
N SER A 258 13.87 -1.55 -3.61
CA SER A 258 12.92 -1.95 -4.66
C SER A 258 11.48 -1.74 -4.20
N MET A 259 10.57 -1.42 -5.13
CA MET A 259 9.13 -1.30 -4.89
C MET A 259 8.34 -2.07 -5.96
N SER A 260 7.09 -2.40 -5.62
CA SER A 260 6.13 -2.89 -6.63
C SER A 260 5.57 -1.76 -7.48
N LYS A 261 5.03 -2.09 -8.65
CA LYS A 261 4.31 -1.14 -9.50
C LYS A 261 3.16 -0.48 -8.75
N THR A 262 2.35 -1.29 -8.06
CA THR A 262 1.26 -0.81 -7.21
C THR A 262 1.71 0.23 -6.17
N GLN A 263 2.92 0.09 -5.60
CA GLN A 263 3.47 1.06 -4.65
C GLN A 263 3.92 2.35 -5.35
N PHE A 264 4.61 2.22 -6.49
CA PHE A 264 5.04 3.37 -7.29
C PHE A 264 3.85 4.20 -7.78
N GLU A 265 2.82 3.55 -8.34
CA GLU A 265 1.60 4.21 -8.81
C GLU A 265 0.84 4.85 -7.66
N ALA A 266 0.75 4.21 -6.50
CA ALA A 266 0.12 4.82 -5.32
C ALA A 266 0.82 6.11 -4.89
N ILE A 267 2.16 6.17 -4.91
CA ILE A 267 2.90 7.40 -4.58
C ILE A 267 2.63 8.49 -5.63
N ARG A 268 2.63 8.12 -6.91
CA ARG A 268 2.34 9.06 -8.01
C ARG A 268 0.90 9.59 -7.92
N GLU A 269 -0.08 8.73 -7.67
CA GLU A 269 -1.49 9.09 -7.50
C GLU A 269 -1.70 10.01 -6.29
N ILE A 270 -0.99 9.79 -5.17
CA ILE A 270 -1.06 10.68 -4.00
C ILE A 270 -0.52 12.05 -4.38
N SER A 271 0.56 12.12 -5.15
CA SER A 271 1.16 13.39 -5.55
C SER A 271 0.33 14.15 -6.59
N GLU A 272 -0.19 13.48 -7.62
CA GLU A 272 -1.01 14.11 -8.69
C GLU A 272 -2.37 14.65 -8.22
N ASN A 273 -2.77 14.33 -6.99
CA ASN A 273 -4.08 14.66 -6.44
C ASN A 273 -3.99 15.53 -5.17
N ASP A 274 -2.84 16.08 -4.78
CA ASP A 274 -2.63 16.68 -3.44
C ASP A 274 -2.98 15.72 -2.27
N GLY A 275 -2.98 14.41 -2.51
CA GLY A 275 -3.51 13.40 -1.58
C GLY A 275 -5.04 13.33 -1.51
N VAL A 276 -5.75 14.06 -2.38
CA VAL A 276 -7.21 14.19 -2.45
C VAL A 276 -7.71 13.68 -3.81
N LYS A 277 -8.30 12.49 -3.86
CA LYS A 277 -9.07 12.10 -5.06
C LYS A 277 -10.19 13.13 -5.31
N SER A 278 -10.01 13.93 -6.35
CA SER A 278 -10.99 14.88 -6.85
C SER A 278 -12.23 14.15 -7.37
N GLN A 279 -13.40 14.49 -6.83
CA GLN A 279 -14.65 14.33 -7.55
C GLN A 279 -15.43 15.64 -7.75
N PHE A 280 -14.98 16.82 -7.27
CA PHE A 280 -15.70 18.08 -7.52
C PHE A 280 -14.75 19.30 -7.51
N GLU A 281 -14.83 20.15 -8.55
CA GLU A 281 -14.08 21.41 -8.70
C GLU A 281 -14.68 22.59 -7.90
N ALA A 282 -13.80 23.55 -7.61
CA ALA A 282 -13.87 24.57 -6.57
C ALA A 282 -14.75 25.80 -6.83
N VAL A 283 -14.99 26.57 -5.76
CA VAL A 283 -15.05 28.04 -5.83
C VAL A 283 -13.97 28.60 -4.93
N LYS A 284 -13.08 29.42 -5.51
CA LYS A 284 -12.02 30.14 -4.79
C LYS A 284 -12.60 31.26 -3.93
N SER A 285 -12.17 31.32 -2.68
CA SER A 285 -12.12 32.56 -1.91
C SER A 285 -10.73 32.69 -1.32
N GLU A 286 -9.94 33.62 -1.86
CA GLU A 286 -8.66 34.02 -1.30
C GLU A 286 -8.88 34.68 0.07
N GLN A 287 -8.33 34.09 1.12
CA GLN A 287 -7.51 34.76 2.14
C GLN A 287 -6.98 33.72 3.14
N MET A 288 -5.68 33.78 3.36
CA MET A 288 -4.86 32.86 4.17
C MET A 288 -5.40 32.65 5.58
N ILE A 289 -5.43 31.38 6.05
CA ILE A 289 -5.02 30.88 7.39
C ILE A 289 -4.95 29.33 7.31
N ASP A 290 -3.76 28.76 7.55
CA ASP A 290 -3.40 27.34 7.82
C ASP A 290 -4.35 26.20 7.36
N GLU A 291 -3.97 25.52 6.27
CA GLU A 291 -4.58 24.28 5.78
C GLU A 291 -4.17 23.04 6.59
N HIS A 292 -4.69 22.90 7.81
CA HIS A 292 -4.65 21.62 8.55
C HIS A 292 -5.92 21.40 9.37
N SER A 293 -7.12 21.35 8.76
CA SER A 293 -8.30 20.86 9.52
C SER A 293 -9.53 20.31 8.78
N GLU A 294 -9.56 20.07 7.46
CA GLU A 294 -10.87 19.74 6.84
C GLU A 294 -11.42 18.32 7.11
N ASP A 295 -10.61 17.32 7.46
CA ASP A 295 -11.11 15.92 7.54
C ASP A 295 -11.22 15.29 8.93
N LEU A 296 -10.86 16.00 10.01
CA LEU A 296 -10.89 15.38 11.34
C LEU A 296 -12.26 15.55 12.00
N LYS A 297 -13.16 14.55 11.89
CA LYS A 297 -14.49 14.57 12.55
C LYS A 297 -14.63 13.45 13.59
N PRO A 298 -14.02 13.57 14.78
CA PRO A 298 -14.07 12.51 15.80
C PRO A 298 -15.45 12.35 16.44
N PHE A 299 -16.33 13.35 16.32
CA PHE A 299 -17.72 13.23 16.77
C PHE A 299 -18.60 12.68 15.64
N ILE A 300 -19.40 11.67 15.94
CA ILE A 300 -20.44 11.14 15.06
C ILE A 300 -21.77 11.31 15.80
N LEU A 301 -22.64 12.20 15.31
CA LEU A 301 -24.00 12.35 15.82
C LEU A 301 -24.97 11.52 15.00
N LEU A 302 -25.51 10.47 15.61
CA LEU A 302 -26.57 9.64 15.05
C LEU A 302 -27.93 10.25 15.38
N VAL A 303 -28.62 10.72 14.35
CA VAL A 303 -30.00 11.23 14.45
C VAL A 303 -30.94 10.05 14.23
N VAL A 304 -31.68 9.70 15.27
CA VAL A 304 -32.52 8.49 15.35
C VAL A 304 -33.89 8.81 15.94
N ASP A 305 -34.88 7.99 15.59
CA ASP A 305 -36.18 8.03 16.25
C ASP A 305 -36.11 7.36 17.63
N ARG A 306 -37.02 7.76 18.53
CA ARG A 306 -37.01 7.32 19.93
C ARG A 306 -37.14 5.79 20.03
N GLY A 307 -36.18 5.17 20.72
CA GLY A 307 -36.20 3.73 21.04
C GLY A 307 -35.27 2.86 20.19
N GLU A 308 -34.68 3.37 19.11
CA GLU A 308 -33.83 2.59 18.19
C GLU A 308 -32.34 2.97 18.22
N GLY A 309 -31.97 3.96 19.03
CA GLY A 309 -30.64 4.58 18.99
C GLY A 309 -29.46 3.65 19.29
N LEU A 310 -29.57 2.83 20.32
CA LEU A 310 -28.49 1.90 20.70
C LEU A 310 -28.26 0.82 19.63
N LYS A 311 -29.33 0.33 19.01
CA LYS A 311 -29.26 -0.66 17.93
C LYS A 311 -28.56 -0.07 16.70
N ALA A 312 -28.89 1.18 16.33
CA ALA A 312 -28.24 1.87 15.23
C ALA A 312 -26.73 2.10 15.48
N ALA A 313 -26.35 2.40 16.74
CA ALA A 313 -24.95 2.50 17.12
C ALA A 313 -24.23 1.14 17.05
N GLU A 314 -24.88 0.05 17.50
CA GLU A 314 -24.33 -1.31 17.39
C GLU A 314 -24.10 -1.73 15.93
N ASP A 315 -25.04 -1.45 15.03
CA ASP A 315 -24.91 -1.75 13.60
C ASP A 315 -23.76 -0.98 12.94
N LEU A 316 -23.55 0.28 13.34
CA LEU A 316 -22.40 1.08 12.92
C LEU A 316 -21.08 0.44 13.39
N LEU A 317 -21.06 -0.02 14.64
CA LEU A 317 -19.86 -0.52 15.31
C LEU A 317 -19.47 -1.95 14.90
N GLN A 318 -20.43 -2.83 14.61
CA GLN A 318 -20.16 -4.21 14.15
C GLN A 318 -19.30 -4.22 12.87
N LYS A 319 -19.52 -3.27 11.96
CA LYS A 319 -18.72 -3.12 10.72
C LYS A 319 -17.26 -2.76 10.99
N THR A 320 -16.94 -2.25 12.18
CA THR A 320 -15.61 -1.69 12.52
C THR A 320 -14.75 -2.60 13.40
N ASN A 321 -15.30 -3.72 13.89
CA ASN A 321 -14.68 -4.66 14.84
C ASN A 321 -14.14 -3.94 16.11
N ALA A 322 -14.89 -2.95 16.60
CA ALA A 322 -14.53 -2.11 17.72
C ALA A 322 -15.10 -2.60 19.05
N LYS A 323 -14.47 -2.22 20.18
CA LYS A 323 -15.01 -2.42 21.53
C LYS A 323 -15.65 -1.12 22.03
N PRO A 324 -16.99 -0.99 22.02
CA PRO A 324 -17.64 0.23 22.52
C PRO A 324 -17.73 0.23 24.04
N VAL A 325 -17.60 1.42 24.62
CA VAL A 325 -18.09 1.71 25.97
C VAL A 325 -19.32 2.57 25.83
N ILE A 326 -20.43 2.09 26.37
CA ILE A 326 -21.74 2.75 26.27
C ILE A 326 -22.03 3.46 27.59
N THR A 327 -22.39 4.74 27.49
CA THR A 327 -22.90 5.55 28.59
C THR A 327 -24.15 6.33 28.14
N SER A 328 -24.85 6.96 29.07
CA SER A 328 -26.03 7.77 28.79
C SER A 328 -25.81 9.21 29.27
N GLY A 329 -26.22 10.16 28.43
CA GLY A 329 -26.18 11.59 28.70
C GLY A 329 -27.21 12.02 29.72
N HIS A 330 -26.78 12.89 30.62
CA HIS A 330 -27.60 13.50 31.66
C HIS A 330 -27.25 15.00 31.74
N PRO A 331 -28.15 15.88 32.20
CA PRO A 331 -27.82 17.30 32.41
C PRO A 331 -26.60 17.55 33.31
N ASP A 332 -26.28 16.62 34.20
CA ASP A 332 -25.12 16.70 35.11
C ASP A 332 -23.83 16.08 34.50
N PHE A 333 -23.85 15.73 33.22
CA PHE A 333 -22.69 15.17 32.53
C PHE A 333 -21.61 16.26 32.38
N SER A 334 -20.47 16.06 33.02
CA SER A 334 -19.47 17.12 33.22
C SER A 334 -18.11 16.79 32.62
N GLU A 335 -17.24 17.81 32.52
CA GLU A 335 -15.85 17.67 32.09
C GLU A 335 -15.07 16.64 32.92
N ASP A 336 -15.32 16.55 34.23
CA ASP A 336 -14.73 15.55 35.12
C ASP A 336 -14.99 14.12 34.62
N MET A 337 -16.17 13.86 34.05
CA MET A 337 -16.53 12.54 33.53
C MET A 337 -15.78 12.23 32.23
N LEU A 338 -15.42 13.24 31.44
CA LEU A 338 -14.69 13.09 30.18
C LEU A 338 -13.18 13.00 30.37
N TYR A 339 -12.61 13.90 31.17
CA TYR A 339 -11.16 14.06 31.30
C TYR A 339 -10.59 13.47 32.59
N GLY A 340 -11.43 13.29 33.61
CA GLY A 340 -11.07 12.73 34.90
C GLY A 340 -10.95 13.79 35.99
N LYS A 341 -10.88 13.33 37.25
CA LYS A 341 -10.73 14.18 38.43
C LYS A 341 -10.03 13.49 39.58
N TYR A 342 -9.56 14.27 40.54
CA TYR A 342 -9.11 13.75 41.82
C TYR A 342 -10.29 13.40 42.72
N LEU A 343 -10.26 12.19 43.28
CA LEU A 343 -11.22 11.70 44.26
C LEU A 343 -10.49 11.29 45.54
N PRO A 344 -11.07 11.54 46.73
CA PRO A 344 -10.53 10.99 47.95
C PRO A 344 -10.78 9.47 48.02
N ASN A 345 -9.79 8.73 48.51
CA ASN A 345 -9.97 7.33 48.90
C ASN A 345 -10.47 7.23 50.35
N GLU A 346 -10.65 6.00 50.85
CA GLU A 346 -11.12 5.71 52.22
C GLU A 346 -10.24 6.32 53.32
N THR A 347 -8.97 6.64 53.02
CA THR A 347 -8.03 7.26 53.97
C THR A 347 -7.93 8.78 53.78
N GLY A 348 -8.77 9.38 52.93
CA GLY A 348 -8.76 10.82 52.63
C GLY A 348 -7.65 11.27 51.67
N ALA A 349 -6.82 10.34 51.16
CA ALA A 349 -5.79 10.65 50.17
C ALA A 349 -6.41 10.76 48.77
N LEU A 350 -5.97 11.76 48.00
CA LEU A 350 -6.47 12.00 46.65
C LEU A 350 -5.81 11.05 45.64
N TYR A 351 -6.63 10.38 44.83
CA TYR A 351 -6.18 9.63 43.65
C TYR A 351 -6.85 10.19 42.39
N TYR A 352 -6.12 10.20 41.28
CA TYR A 352 -6.67 10.64 39.99
C TYR A 352 -7.46 9.49 39.36
N ARG A 353 -8.73 9.72 39.08
CA ARG A 353 -9.58 8.81 38.30
C ARG A 353 -9.69 9.37 36.89
N GLU A 354 -9.25 8.59 35.90
CA GLU A 354 -9.39 8.96 34.48
C GLU A 354 -10.88 8.99 34.06
N GLY A 355 -11.20 9.91 33.17
CA GLY A 355 -12.52 10.05 32.56
C GLY A 355 -12.65 9.21 31.29
N PHE A 356 -13.81 9.25 30.65
CA PHE A 356 -14.08 8.45 29.46
C PHE A 356 -13.07 8.70 28.33
N ILE A 357 -12.73 9.96 28.02
CA ILE A 357 -11.78 10.27 26.94
C ILE A 357 -10.36 9.87 27.34
N THR A 358 -9.91 10.26 28.54
CA THR A 358 -8.53 10.01 28.97
C THR A 358 -8.23 8.53 29.22
N ASN A 359 -9.23 7.74 29.62
CA ASN A 359 -9.10 6.29 29.80
C ASN A 359 -9.29 5.52 28.48
N LEU A 360 -10.31 5.88 27.68
CA LEU A 360 -10.70 5.07 26.53
C LEU A 360 -9.96 5.42 25.25
N MET A 361 -9.37 6.61 25.13
CA MET A 361 -8.60 6.99 23.95
C MET A 361 -7.33 6.12 23.87
N PRO A 362 -7.32 5.09 23.02
CA PRO A 362 -6.40 3.98 23.13
C PRO A 362 -5.05 4.36 22.51
N ARG A 363 -3.97 3.80 23.05
CA ARG A 363 -2.64 3.92 22.43
C ARG A 363 -2.44 2.96 21.25
N LYS A 364 -3.26 1.91 21.10
CA LYS A 364 -3.09 0.83 20.09
C LYS A 364 -4.38 0.20 19.49
N ASP A 365 -5.50 0.18 20.19
CA ASP A 365 -6.75 -0.52 19.75
C ASP A 365 -7.81 0.42 19.15
N LYS A 366 -8.90 -0.12 18.58
CA LYS A 366 -10.08 0.63 18.11
C LYS A 366 -11.19 0.59 19.19
N SER A 367 -11.16 1.51 20.14
CA SER A 367 -12.24 1.73 21.13
C SER A 367 -13.13 2.90 20.68
N TYR A 368 -14.41 2.87 21.05
CA TYR A 368 -15.37 3.94 20.77
C TYR A 368 -16.10 4.29 22.06
N LEU A 369 -16.41 5.57 22.25
CA LEU A 369 -17.32 6.01 23.31
C LEU A 369 -18.69 6.25 22.69
N VAL A 370 -19.70 5.51 23.13
CA VAL A 370 -21.09 5.71 22.72
C VAL A 370 -21.82 6.42 23.86
N ILE A 371 -22.48 7.53 23.54
CA ILE A 371 -23.25 8.33 24.48
C ILE A 371 -24.69 8.38 23.99
N ASP A 372 -25.57 7.63 24.64
CA ASP A 372 -27.02 7.72 24.41
C ASP A 372 -27.59 9.02 24.99
N ASN A 373 -28.71 9.52 24.48
CA ASN A 373 -29.31 10.79 24.91
C ASN A 373 -28.33 11.97 24.87
N PHE A 374 -27.50 12.05 23.82
CA PHE A 374 -26.50 13.12 23.65
C PHE A 374 -27.13 14.52 23.66
N ASN A 375 -28.39 14.63 23.24
CA ASN A 375 -29.16 15.87 23.33
C ASN A 375 -29.36 16.39 24.76
N ARG A 376 -29.09 15.60 25.80
CA ARG A 376 -29.17 16.05 27.20
C ARG A 376 -27.87 16.61 27.74
N ILE A 377 -26.81 16.63 26.93
CA ILE A 377 -25.48 17.10 27.31
C ILE A 377 -25.23 18.47 26.67
N ASP A 378 -24.56 19.35 27.42
CA ASP A 378 -23.99 20.58 26.89
C ASP A 378 -22.68 20.26 26.13
N PRO A 379 -22.58 20.50 24.81
CA PRO A 379 -21.38 20.18 24.05
C PRO A 379 -20.14 20.98 24.46
N ASP A 380 -20.27 22.08 25.21
CA ASP A 380 -19.14 22.92 25.61
C ASP A 380 -18.16 22.19 26.53
N ILE A 381 -18.60 21.12 27.21
CA ILE A 381 -17.70 20.24 27.98
C ILE A 381 -16.64 19.54 27.08
N PHE A 382 -16.85 19.54 25.76
CA PHE A 382 -15.88 19.03 24.80
C PHE A 382 -14.86 20.08 24.33
N GLN A 383 -14.94 21.34 24.82
CA GLN A 383 -14.05 22.41 24.38
C GLN A 383 -12.57 22.08 24.57
N THR A 384 -12.21 21.46 25.70
CA THR A 384 -10.84 20.98 25.95
C THR A 384 -10.36 20.00 24.88
N TYR A 385 -11.22 19.09 24.42
CA TYR A 385 -10.91 18.18 23.33
C TYR A 385 -10.80 18.93 22.00
N ILE A 386 -11.76 19.81 21.68
CA ILE A 386 -11.77 20.63 20.46
C ILE A 386 -10.50 21.48 20.33
N ASN A 387 -10.04 22.10 21.42
CA ASN A 387 -8.80 22.87 21.42
C ASN A 387 -7.59 21.99 21.02
N VAL A 388 -7.55 20.73 21.47
CA VAL A 388 -6.54 19.76 21.00
C VAL A 388 -6.73 19.41 19.52
N LEU A 389 -7.97 19.37 19.01
CA LEU A 389 -8.26 19.23 17.58
C LEU A 389 -7.93 20.49 16.75
N GLU A 390 -7.75 21.64 17.38
CA GLU A 390 -7.27 22.86 16.73
C GLU A 390 -5.74 22.97 16.77
N GLY A 391 -5.08 22.00 17.42
CA GLY A 391 -3.63 21.94 17.52
C GLY A 391 -3.05 22.62 18.76
N TYR A 392 -3.91 23.14 19.66
CA TYR A 392 -3.46 23.65 20.94
C TYR A 392 -2.92 22.53 21.84
N GLU A 393 -1.93 22.88 22.65
CA GLU A 393 -1.44 22.03 23.73
C GLU A 393 -2.20 22.41 25.02
N VAL A 394 -3.00 21.49 25.54
CA VAL A 394 -3.87 21.73 26.70
C VAL A 394 -3.29 21.05 27.94
N THR A 395 -3.35 21.75 29.07
CA THR A 395 -2.92 21.21 30.36
C THR A 395 -4.12 20.62 31.08
N LEU A 396 -4.03 19.35 31.49
CA LEU A 396 -5.08 18.68 32.26
C LEU A 396 -4.80 18.78 33.76
N PRO A 397 -5.83 18.76 34.61
CA PRO A 397 -5.69 18.79 36.08
C PRO A 397 -5.22 17.42 36.63
N ARG A 398 -4.10 16.91 36.11
CA ARG A 398 -3.41 15.68 36.54
C ARG A 398 -1.93 15.99 36.69
N TYR A 399 -1.32 15.53 37.78
CA TYR A 399 0.11 15.74 38.04
C TYR A 399 0.96 14.51 37.69
N ASN A 400 2.14 14.77 37.13
CA ASN A 400 3.23 13.81 36.97
C ASN A 400 3.95 13.59 38.32
N ARG A 401 4.83 12.58 38.37
CA ARG A 401 5.63 12.25 39.56
C ARG A 401 6.55 13.39 40.03
N ASP A 402 6.90 14.30 39.12
CA ASP A 402 7.74 15.47 39.37
C ASP A 402 6.92 16.72 39.78
N GLY A 403 5.59 16.61 39.91
CA GLY A 403 4.71 17.72 40.27
C GLY A 403 4.32 18.64 39.10
N SER A 404 4.77 18.35 37.87
CA SER A 404 4.30 19.07 36.68
C SER A 404 2.90 18.62 36.25
N MET A 405 2.11 19.52 35.68
CA MET A 405 0.81 19.14 35.13
C MET A 405 0.96 18.42 33.78
N VAL A 406 0.10 17.43 33.56
CA VAL A 406 0.06 16.59 32.37
C VAL A 406 -0.46 17.38 31.18
N LYS A 407 0.22 17.23 30.04
CA LYS A 407 -0.14 17.88 28.76
C LYS A 407 -0.84 16.91 27.82
N TRP A 408 -1.82 17.44 27.09
CA TRP A 408 -2.51 16.77 25.99
C TRP A 408 -2.35 17.57 24.71
N SER A 409 -1.89 16.91 23.65
CA SER A 409 -1.76 17.52 22.34
C SER A 409 -1.85 16.47 21.22
N ARG A 410 -1.73 16.94 19.98
CA ARG A 410 -1.53 16.08 18.80
C ARG A 410 -0.10 15.55 18.65
N LYS A 411 0.87 16.05 19.42
CA LYS A 411 2.27 15.59 19.37
C LYS A 411 2.37 14.19 20.00
N LYS A 412 3.24 13.33 19.48
CA LYS A 412 3.40 11.95 20.01
C LYS A 412 4.01 11.90 21.41
N GLU A 413 4.78 12.92 21.77
CA GLU A 413 5.47 13.01 23.07
C GLU A 413 4.59 13.57 24.21
N SER A 414 3.36 14.03 23.91
CA SER A 414 2.46 14.45 24.98
C SER A 414 1.89 13.25 25.73
N PHE A 415 1.78 13.38 27.04
CA PHE A 415 1.37 12.30 27.94
C PHE A 415 0.04 11.66 27.53
N TYR A 416 -0.94 12.49 27.17
CA TYR A 416 -2.08 12.09 26.36
C TYR A 416 -1.83 12.53 24.93
N HIS A 417 -1.91 11.59 23.99
CA HIS A 417 -1.75 11.85 22.57
C HIS A 417 -3.11 11.64 21.89
N PHE A 418 -3.57 12.64 21.14
CA PHE A 418 -4.80 12.51 20.36
C PHE A 418 -4.67 11.38 19.33
N ASN A 419 -5.58 10.39 19.38
CA ASN A 419 -5.63 9.30 18.41
C ASN A 419 -6.69 9.61 17.33
N PRO A 420 -6.30 9.83 16.06
CA PRO A 420 -7.23 10.18 14.98
C PRO A 420 -8.21 9.06 14.58
N ASN A 421 -7.98 7.83 15.05
CA ASN A 421 -8.89 6.70 14.79
C ASN A 421 -9.95 6.50 15.90
N TRP A 422 -9.87 7.27 16.98
CA TRP A 422 -10.80 7.19 18.09
C TRP A 422 -11.98 8.15 17.88
N HIS A 423 -13.20 7.67 18.12
CA HIS A 423 -14.42 8.42 17.85
C HIS A 423 -15.39 8.38 19.04
N ILE A 424 -16.18 9.45 19.16
CA ILE A 424 -17.31 9.57 20.07
C ILE A 424 -18.59 9.52 19.24
N VAL A 425 -19.44 8.53 19.52
CA VAL A 425 -20.75 8.37 18.87
C VAL A 425 -21.82 8.91 19.83
N GLY A 426 -22.39 10.06 19.52
CA GLY A 426 -23.52 10.61 20.23
C GLY A 426 -24.83 10.21 19.56
N ILE A 427 -25.74 9.56 20.29
CA ILE A 427 -27.08 9.27 19.80
C ILE A 427 -27.98 10.42 20.24
N THR A 428 -28.59 11.10 19.27
CA THR A 428 -29.48 12.23 19.51
C THR A 428 -30.86 11.96 18.92
N TYR A 429 -31.87 12.44 19.64
CA TYR A 429 -33.27 12.40 19.25
C TYR A 429 -33.81 13.78 18.84
N ASP A 430 -32.92 14.78 18.79
CA ASP A 430 -33.23 16.12 18.29
C ASP A 430 -33.22 16.09 16.75
N ASP A 431 -34.01 16.95 16.11
CA ASP A 431 -34.01 17.05 14.65
C ASP A 431 -32.81 17.85 14.10
N LEU A 432 -32.60 17.83 12.78
CA LEU A 432 -31.47 18.51 12.14
C LEU A 432 -31.46 20.03 12.35
N ASN A 433 -32.62 20.66 12.49
CA ASN A 433 -32.71 22.10 12.71
C ASN A 433 -32.41 22.44 14.17
N GLU A 434 -32.92 21.64 15.11
CA GLU A 434 -32.62 21.75 16.54
C GLU A 434 -31.11 21.59 16.80
N ILE A 435 -30.47 20.60 16.17
CA ILE A 435 -29.02 20.36 16.27
C ILE A 435 -28.21 21.59 15.79
N LYS A 436 -28.58 22.18 14.65
CA LYS A 436 -27.89 23.35 14.08
C LYS A 436 -28.07 24.62 14.92
N GLN A 437 -29.19 24.74 15.64
CA GLN A 437 -29.45 25.88 16.51
C GLN A 437 -28.81 25.72 17.89
N LYS A 438 -28.75 24.48 18.39
CA LYS A 438 -28.31 24.14 19.74
C LYS A 438 -26.80 24.04 19.89
N TYR A 439 -26.09 23.60 18.84
CA TYR A 439 -24.64 23.35 18.92
C TYR A 439 -23.83 24.42 18.17
N THR A 440 -22.68 24.77 18.74
CA THR A 440 -21.79 25.79 18.19
C THR A 440 -21.20 25.37 16.84
N GLU A 441 -20.91 26.33 15.97
CA GLU A 441 -20.24 26.06 14.69
C GLU A 441 -18.89 25.36 14.88
N GLN A 442 -18.18 25.68 15.96
CA GLN A 442 -16.91 25.06 16.33
C GLN A 442 -17.07 23.58 16.67
N PHE A 443 -18.08 23.20 17.47
CA PHE A 443 -18.39 21.80 17.74
C PHE A 443 -18.84 21.07 16.46
N LEU A 444 -19.70 21.71 15.67
CA LEU A 444 -20.23 21.15 14.42
C LEU A 444 -19.14 20.94 13.35
N LYS A 445 -18.09 21.77 13.32
CA LYS A 445 -16.91 21.60 12.45
C LYS A 445 -16.27 20.22 12.62
N TYR A 446 -16.16 19.75 13.87
CA TYR A 446 -15.57 18.45 14.24
C TYR A 446 -16.58 17.31 14.31
N THR A 447 -17.82 17.54 13.87
CA THR A 447 -18.93 16.60 14.01
C THR A 447 -19.48 16.14 12.67
N ARG A 448 -19.65 14.83 12.52
CA ARG A 448 -20.38 14.22 11.41
C ARG A 448 -21.80 13.88 11.86
N ILE A 449 -22.79 14.51 11.26
CA ILE A 449 -24.21 14.20 11.51
C ILE A 449 -24.67 13.12 10.52
N VAL A 450 -25.28 12.05 11.04
CA VAL A 450 -25.75 10.91 10.25
C VAL A 450 -27.21 10.64 10.64
N LYS A 451 -28.12 10.76 9.67
CA LYS A 451 -29.51 10.36 9.84
C LYS A 451 -29.66 8.88 9.49
N VAL A 452 -30.23 8.09 10.38
CA VAL A 452 -30.49 6.67 10.13
C VAL A 452 -31.82 6.56 9.39
N ASN A 453 -31.79 6.14 8.13
CA ASN A 453 -33.01 5.85 7.37
C ASN A 453 -33.56 4.50 7.82
N GLN A 454 -34.85 4.47 8.17
CA GLN A 454 -35.59 3.24 8.38
C GLN A 454 -35.96 2.67 7.01
N ASP A 455 -35.33 1.55 6.64
CA ASP A 455 -35.88 0.59 5.68
C ASP A 455 -36.48 -0.60 6.45
#